data_AF-A0A345NSF3-F1
#
_entry.id   AF-A0A345NSF3-F1
#
_cell.length_a   1.000
_cell.length_b   1.000
_cell.length_c   1.000
_cell.angle_alpha   90.00
_cell.angle_beta   90.00
_cell.angle_gamma   90.00
#
_symmetry.space_group_name_H-M   'P 1'
#
loop_
_entity.id
_entity.type
_entity.pdbx_description
1 polymer ?
#
loop_
_entity_poly.entity_id
_entity_poly.type
_entity_poly.pdbx_seq_one_letter_code
_entity_poly.pdbx_strand_id
1 'polypeptide(L)'
;MGTGAAAWFLTDSHARGATLAGRVLELADRTVTPLDLDVRARGVRVRIPLTPEDDGWTTDHLATAREVSALAAELGLAADPAGLQDVQLTFDVLDQAAVSPFWETVLGYARVGDEDLVDPARRHPPIWFQDLGTEGPRPLRNRLHLDAVTPRPVAEAVLATVQARGARVVPHGFYATVADAEGNEVDLLELEDWPEQPWQAPGTEDWRLVFAALACYPTTAAGEAAGLVTAAAALADDAGLPLNVDVRPGLVTVATAKDAWETDGRYEALAARVQLAARGLGLVSDPALARFVQVGIDAVDVPAARAFWRAALGYEQDPRTGVTDLVDPRQLNTTVFLQDLDVSETARRAQRNRIHVDVFLPDDLLHERLEAALAAGGTVVHDAGPIWWTVADPEGNEVDLTTAAGREEHWRQAHPG
;
A
#
# COMPACT_ATOMS: atom_id res chain seq x y z
N MET A 1 -1.47 -0.52 -15.13
CA MET A 1 -1.14 0.38 -14.00
C MET A 1 0.27 0.06 -13.55
N GLY A 2 0.89 0.93 -12.74
CA GLY A 2 2.34 0.96 -12.48
C GLY A 2 3.00 -0.42 -12.30
N THR A 3 2.35 -1.37 -11.63
CA THR A 3 2.92 -2.71 -11.37
C THR A 3 2.20 -3.88 -12.07
N GLY A 4 1.30 -3.63 -13.03
CA GLY A 4 0.59 -4.70 -13.75
C GLY A 4 -0.82 -4.33 -14.24
N ALA A 5 -1.62 -5.36 -14.53
CA ALA A 5 -3.00 -5.23 -15.02
C ALA A 5 -3.96 -5.58 -13.90
N ALA A 6 -5.05 -4.83 -13.78
CA ALA A 6 -6.02 -5.03 -12.70
C ALA A 6 -7.44 -4.84 -13.20
N ALA A 7 -8.38 -5.52 -12.54
CA ALA A 7 -9.80 -5.29 -12.67
C ALA A 7 -10.42 -5.22 -11.28
N TRP A 8 -11.35 -4.27 -11.10
CA TRP A 8 -12.17 -4.15 -9.91
C TRP A 8 -13.59 -4.59 -10.25
N PHE A 9 -14.09 -5.62 -9.58
CA PHE A 9 -15.44 -6.16 -9.78
C PHE A 9 -16.32 -5.82 -8.59
N LEU A 10 -17.46 -5.17 -8.86
CA LEU A 10 -18.39 -4.75 -7.81
C LEU A 10 -19.14 -5.95 -7.21
N THR A 11 -19.25 -5.97 -5.89
CA THR A 11 -20.04 -6.95 -5.13
C THR A 11 -20.89 -6.23 -4.07
N ASP A 12 -21.89 -6.93 -3.54
CA ASP A 12 -22.79 -6.44 -2.49
C ASP A 12 -22.49 -7.06 -1.11
N SER A 13 -21.49 -7.93 -1.03
CA SER A 13 -21.09 -8.69 0.15
C SER A 13 -19.69 -9.28 -0.01
N HIS A 14 -19.04 -9.68 1.09
CA HIS A 14 -17.76 -10.39 1.02
C HIS A 14 -17.97 -11.79 0.43
N ALA A 15 -19.03 -12.50 0.80
CA ALA A 15 -19.27 -13.88 0.34
C ALA A 15 -19.43 -13.95 -1.18
N ARG A 16 -20.09 -12.96 -1.79
CA ARG A 16 -20.17 -12.85 -3.25
C ARG A 16 -18.80 -12.59 -3.88
N GLY A 17 -17.96 -11.78 -3.23
CA GLY A 17 -16.56 -11.59 -3.65
C GLY A 17 -15.70 -12.84 -3.49
N ALA A 18 -15.83 -13.56 -2.37
CA ALA A 18 -15.15 -14.82 -2.12
C ALA A 18 -15.52 -15.90 -3.14
N THR A 19 -16.75 -15.88 -3.66
CA THR A 19 -17.18 -16.78 -4.75
C THR A 19 -16.36 -16.54 -6.02
N LEU A 20 -16.11 -15.28 -6.41
CA LEU A 20 -15.23 -14.97 -7.53
C LEU A 20 -13.78 -15.36 -7.20
N ALA A 21 -13.29 -14.99 -6.00
CA ALA A 21 -11.93 -15.30 -5.57
C ALA A 21 -11.63 -16.80 -5.63
N GLY A 22 -12.54 -17.66 -5.18
CA GLY A 22 -12.39 -19.11 -5.27
C GLY A 22 -12.23 -19.61 -6.70
N ARG A 23 -13.05 -19.11 -7.65
CA ARG A 23 -12.91 -19.48 -9.07
C ARG A 23 -11.61 -18.97 -9.69
N VAL A 24 -11.16 -17.79 -9.29
CA VAL A 24 -9.89 -17.23 -9.78
C VAL A 24 -8.69 -18.00 -9.19
N LEU A 25 -8.79 -18.49 -7.96
CA LEU A 25 -7.78 -19.38 -7.36
C LEU A 25 -7.70 -20.73 -8.09
N GLU A 26 -8.84 -21.31 -8.49
CA GLU A 26 -8.86 -22.51 -9.36
C GLU A 26 -8.26 -22.25 -10.76
N LEU A 27 -8.40 -21.03 -11.27
CA LEU A 27 -7.71 -20.60 -12.48
C LEU A 27 -6.20 -20.48 -12.24
N ALA A 28 -5.77 -19.86 -11.14
CA ALA A 28 -4.36 -19.69 -10.78
C ALA A 28 -3.58 -21.02 -10.79
N ASP A 29 -4.18 -22.12 -10.31
CA ASP A 29 -3.58 -23.47 -10.33
C ASP A 29 -3.35 -24.04 -11.74
N ARG A 30 -3.99 -23.47 -12.77
CA ARG A 30 -3.98 -23.96 -14.16
C ARG A 30 -3.31 -23.00 -15.13
N THR A 31 -2.88 -21.82 -14.66
CA THR A 31 -2.13 -20.84 -15.45
C THR A 31 -0.72 -20.69 -14.90
N VAL A 32 0.20 -20.24 -15.76
CA VAL A 32 1.56 -19.87 -15.35
C VAL A 32 1.63 -18.43 -14.86
N THR A 33 0.59 -17.63 -15.13
CA THR A 33 0.49 -16.23 -14.74
C THR A 33 0.11 -16.11 -13.26
N PRO A 34 0.90 -15.42 -12.42
CA PRO A 34 0.53 -15.15 -11.04
C PRO A 34 -0.74 -14.29 -10.95
N LEU A 35 -1.55 -14.51 -9.91
CA LEU A 35 -2.76 -13.74 -9.66
C LEU A 35 -2.79 -13.28 -8.20
N ASP A 36 -3.06 -11.99 -8.01
CA ASP A 36 -3.34 -11.40 -6.71
C ASP A 36 -4.82 -11.07 -6.60
N LEU A 37 -5.38 -11.27 -5.40
CA LEU A 37 -6.77 -10.96 -5.12
C LEU A 37 -6.86 -10.07 -3.88
N ASP A 38 -7.75 -9.09 -3.92
CA ASP A 38 -8.12 -8.29 -2.75
C ASP A 38 -9.64 -8.32 -2.63
N VAL A 39 -10.16 -9.07 -1.67
CA VAL A 39 -11.59 -9.17 -1.39
C VAL A 39 -11.96 -8.13 -0.34
N ARG A 40 -12.98 -7.33 -0.64
CA ARG A 40 -13.53 -6.28 0.21
C ARG A 40 -15.05 -6.46 0.29
N ALA A 41 -15.69 -5.73 1.20
CA ALA A 41 -17.14 -5.75 1.38
C ALA A 41 -17.94 -5.43 0.12
N ARG A 42 -17.38 -4.59 -0.76
CA ARG A 42 -18.07 -4.02 -1.92
C ARG A 42 -17.44 -4.37 -3.27
N GLY A 43 -16.43 -5.22 -3.26
CA GLY A 43 -15.84 -5.68 -4.51
C GLY A 43 -14.60 -6.53 -4.33
N VAL A 44 -14.09 -6.98 -5.47
CA VAL A 44 -12.87 -7.78 -5.56
C VAL A 44 -11.95 -7.15 -6.58
N ARG A 45 -10.70 -6.87 -6.17
CA ARG A 45 -9.62 -6.58 -7.12
C ARG A 45 -8.98 -7.90 -7.54
N VAL A 46 -8.84 -8.11 -8.84
CA VAL A 46 -7.98 -9.16 -9.39
C VAL A 46 -6.83 -8.47 -10.11
N ARG A 47 -5.58 -8.80 -9.79
CA ARG A 47 -4.40 -8.29 -10.49
C ARG A 47 -3.59 -9.41 -11.11
N ILE A 48 -3.08 -9.12 -12.31
CA ILE A 48 -2.00 -9.83 -12.97
C ILE A 48 -0.77 -8.92 -12.81
N PRO A 49 0.09 -9.18 -11.82
CA PRO A 49 1.32 -8.41 -11.67
C PRO A 49 2.26 -8.71 -12.84
N LEU A 50 3.04 -7.71 -13.26
CA LEU A 50 4.24 -7.95 -14.06
C LEU A 50 5.38 -8.25 -13.09
N THR A 51 6.06 -9.38 -13.26
CA THR A 51 7.21 -9.75 -12.45
C THR A 51 8.50 -9.33 -13.16
N PRO A 52 9.65 -9.19 -12.45
CA PRO A 52 10.93 -8.91 -13.10
C PRO A 52 11.36 -9.95 -14.15
N GLU A 53 10.79 -11.17 -14.12
CA GLU A 53 11.01 -12.19 -15.13
C GLU A 53 10.21 -11.96 -16.42
N ASP A 54 9.20 -11.08 -16.38
CA ASP A 54 8.38 -10.73 -17.54
C ASP A 54 9.08 -9.67 -18.40
N ASP A 55 9.37 -10.01 -19.65
CA ASP A 55 9.78 -9.05 -20.69
C ASP A 55 8.53 -8.39 -21.32
N GLY A 56 7.65 -7.88 -20.46
CA GLY A 56 6.38 -7.24 -20.82
C GLY A 56 5.17 -8.18 -20.96
N TRP A 57 4.11 -7.67 -21.62
CA TRP A 57 2.83 -8.37 -21.74
C TRP A 57 2.89 -9.55 -22.73
N THR A 58 2.39 -10.71 -22.31
CA THR A 58 2.37 -11.94 -23.10
C THR A 58 0.95 -12.32 -23.53
N THR A 59 0.82 -13.29 -24.44
CA THR A 59 -0.48 -13.87 -24.78
C THR A 59 -1.14 -14.58 -23.59
N ASP A 60 -0.35 -15.11 -22.66
CA ASP A 60 -0.84 -15.81 -21.47
C ASP A 60 -1.43 -14.82 -20.46
N HIS A 61 -0.81 -13.63 -20.32
CA HIS A 61 -1.39 -12.51 -19.57
C HIS A 61 -2.77 -12.13 -20.13
N LEU A 62 -2.87 -11.96 -21.45
CA LEU A 62 -4.13 -11.60 -22.10
C LEU A 62 -5.19 -12.71 -21.99
N ALA A 63 -4.79 -13.97 -22.12
CA ALA A 63 -5.70 -15.11 -21.97
C ALA A 63 -6.25 -15.21 -20.54
N THR A 64 -5.37 -15.07 -19.54
CA THR A 64 -5.75 -15.05 -18.12
C THR A 64 -6.71 -13.90 -17.81
N ALA A 65 -6.44 -12.69 -18.30
CA ALA A 65 -7.32 -11.54 -18.12
C ALA A 65 -8.74 -11.75 -18.70
N ARG A 66 -8.81 -12.40 -19.88
CA ARG A 66 -10.10 -12.76 -20.51
C ARG A 66 -10.87 -13.80 -19.71
N GLU A 67 -10.19 -14.82 -19.18
CA GLU A 67 -10.82 -15.85 -18.37
C GLU A 67 -11.34 -15.28 -17.04
N VAL A 68 -10.56 -14.43 -16.36
CA VAL A 68 -11.02 -13.70 -15.16
C VAL A 68 -12.29 -12.90 -15.44
N SER A 69 -12.31 -12.17 -16.57
CA SER A 69 -13.50 -11.39 -16.97
C SER A 69 -14.71 -12.28 -17.25
N ALA A 70 -14.51 -13.44 -17.87
CA ALA A 70 -15.58 -14.41 -18.12
C ALA A 70 -16.14 -14.98 -16.80
N LEU A 71 -15.27 -15.36 -15.85
CA LEU A 71 -15.68 -15.85 -14.53
C LEU A 71 -16.51 -14.81 -13.77
N ALA A 72 -16.10 -13.53 -13.81
CA ALA A 72 -16.87 -12.44 -13.22
C ALA A 72 -18.24 -12.26 -13.91
N ALA A 73 -18.28 -12.33 -15.24
CA ALA A 73 -19.51 -12.21 -16.02
C ALA A 73 -20.50 -13.35 -15.75
N GLU A 74 -20.03 -14.60 -15.59
CA GLU A 74 -20.87 -15.74 -15.19
C GLU A 74 -21.54 -15.55 -13.83
N LEU A 75 -20.88 -14.82 -12.92
CA LEU A 75 -21.43 -14.45 -11.62
C LEU A 75 -22.30 -13.19 -11.69
N GLY A 76 -22.39 -12.52 -12.84
CA GLY A 76 -23.11 -11.26 -13.01
C GLY A 76 -22.45 -10.08 -12.30
N LEU A 77 -21.12 -10.08 -12.17
CA LEU A 77 -20.35 -9.01 -11.55
C LEU A 77 -19.92 -8.00 -12.61
N ALA A 78 -20.15 -6.72 -12.35
CA ALA A 78 -19.73 -5.64 -13.23
C ALA A 78 -18.31 -5.19 -12.89
N ALA A 79 -17.47 -5.01 -13.92
CA ALA A 79 -16.21 -4.32 -13.76
C ALA A 79 -16.44 -2.81 -13.63
N ASP A 80 -15.71 -2.17 -12.73
CA ASP A 80 -15.71 -0.72 -12.53
C ASP A 80 -14.27 -0.20 -12.68
N PRO A 81 -13.87 0.25 -13.89
CA PRO A 81 -12.52 0.75 -14.15
C PRO A 81 -12.26 2.07 -13.42
N ALA A 82 -13.30 2.82 -13.04
CA ALA A 82 -13.15 4.07 -12.29
C ALA A 82 -12.59 3.85 -10.87
N GLY A 83 -12.62 2.61 -10.40
CA GLY A 83 -12.03 2.22 -9.12
C GLY A 83 -10.57 1.81 -9.15
N LEU A 84 -9.95 1.82 -10.32
CA LEU A 84 -8.56 1.40 -10.48
C LEU A 84 -7.63 2.60 -10.27
N GLN A 85 -6.72 2.46 -9.31
CA GLN A 85 -5.54 3.29 -9.16
C GLN A 85 -4.44 2.47 -8.51
N ASP A 86 -3.20 2.88 -8.75
CA ASP A 86 -2.01 2.30 -8.13
C ASP A 86 -1.13 3.44 -7.61
N VAL A 87 -0.50 3.22 -6.46
CA VAL A 87 0.36 4.22 -5.82
C VAL A 87 1.77 3.67 -5.73
N GLN A 88 2.74 4.47 -6.13
CA GLN A 88 4.16 4.21 -5.97
C GLN A 88 4.80 5.38 -5.21
N LEU A 89 5.91 5.10 -4.52
CA LEU A 89 6.76 6.14 -3.97
C LEU A 89 8.01 6.26 -4.82
N THR A 90 8.39 7.50 -5.13
CA THR A 90 9.62 7.78 -5.87
C THR A 90 10.60 8.46 -4.95
N PHE A 91 11.81 7.93 -4.91
CA PHE A 91 12.91 8.37 -4.05
C PHE A 91 14.00 8.96 -4.94
N ASP A 92 14.11 10.28 -4.92
CA ASP A 92 15.22 11.00 -5.55
C ASP A 92 16.49 10.80 -4.72
N VAL A 93 17.48 10.12 -5.30
CA VAL A 93 18.70 9.69 -4.61
C VAL A 93 19.96 10.10 -5.38
N LEU A 94 21.03 10.44 -4.67
CA LEU A 94 22.36 10.68 -5.23
C LEU A 94 23.19 9.39 -5.30
N ASP A 95 23.02 8.50 -4.32
CA ASP A 95 23.70 7.20 -4.25
C ASP A 95 22.69 6.11 -3.83
N GLN A 96 22.02 5.54 -4.84
CA GLN A 96 21.07 4.45 -4.63
C GLN A 96 21.69 3.25 -3.91
N ALA A 97 22.96 2.94 -4.18
CA ALA A 97 23.62 1.79 -3.56
C ALA A 97 23.83 2.01 -2.05
N ALA A 98 23.96 3.27 -1.62
CA ALA A 98 24.08 3.63 -0.21
C ALA A 98 22.74 3.59 0.54
N VAL A 99 21.60 3.87 -0.11
CA VAL A 99 20.29 3.96 0.56
C VAL A 99 19.40 2.73 0.39
N SER A 100 19.47 2.01 -0.74
CA SER A 100 18.56 0.89 -1.02
C SER A 100 18.61 -0.26 0.01
N PRO A 101 19.77 -0.69 0.55
CA PRO A 101 19.80 -1.77 1.55
C PRO A 101 19.17 -1.36 2.88
N PHE A 102 19.14 -0.06 3.19
CA PHE A 102 18.46 0.47 4.36
C PHE A 102 16.95 0.31 4.19
N TRP A 103 16.40 0.77 3.06
CA TRP A 103 14.97 0.70 2.75
C TRP A 103 14.46 -0.74 2.60
N GLU A 104 15.27 -1.63 2.02
CA GLU A 104 15.01 -3.07 1.98
C GLU A 104 14.81 -3.64 3.40
N THR A 105 15.66 -3.22 4.34
CA THR A 105 15.65 -3.75 5.71
C THR A 105 14.50 -3.19 6.55
N VAL A 106 14.30 -1.87 6.54
CA VAL A 106 13.30 -1.21 7.39
C VAL A 106 11.87 -1.51 6.96
N LEU A 107 11.64 -1.67 5.65
CA LEU A 107 10.33 -2.02 5.12
C LEU A 107 10.16 -3.52 4.90
N GLY A 108 11.23 -4.31 5.01
CA GLY A 108 11.27 -5.73 4.62
C GLY A 108 10.79 -5.97 3.20
N TYR A 109 11.18 -5.09 2.29
CA TYR A 109 10.89 -5.18 0.86
C TYR A 109 11.93 -6.06 0.17
N ALA A 110 11.63 -6.50 -1.06
CA ALA A 110 12.57 -7.20 -1.91
C ALA A 110 12.99 -6.30 -3.07
N ARG A 111 14.28 -6.36 -3.43
CA ARG A 111 14.77 -5.69 -4.64
C ARG A 111 14.23 -6.38 -5.89
N VAL A 112 13.74 -5.57 -6.83
CA VAL A 112 13.22 -5.99 -8.12
C VAL A 112 13.92 -5.16 -9.19
N GLY A 113 14.60 -5.82 -10.12
CA GLY A 113 15.47 -5.11 -11.07
C GLY A 113 16.56 -4.28 -10.37
N ASP A 114 17.02 -3.25 -11.08
CA ASP A 114 18.10 -2.39 -10.57
C ASP A 114 17.58 -1.23 -9.72
N GLU A 115 16.36 -0.74 -9.95
CA GLU A 115 15.85 0.53 -9.42
C GLU A 115 14.68 0.42 -8.44
N ASP A 116 14.09 -0.78 -8.26
CA ASP A 116 12.86 -0.92 -7.48
C ASP A 116 13.02 -1.75 -6.20
N LEU A 117 12.25 -1.37 -5.17
CA LEU A 117 11.91 -2.21 -4.02
C LEU A 117 10.41 -2.47 -3.99
N VAL A 118 10.02 -3.73 -3.81
CA VAL A 118 8.62 -4.15 -3.81
C VAL A 118 8.33 -4.92 -2.53
N ASP A 119 7.19 -4.62 -1.90
CA ASP A 119 6.64 -5.46 -0.84
C ASP A 119 6.44 -6.90 -1.37
N PRO A 120 7.04 -7.94 -0.79
CA PRO A 120 6.85 -9.32 -1.24
C PRO A 120 5.38 -9.75 -1.23
N ALA A 121 4.57 -9.17 -0.33
CA ALA A 121 3.13 -9.39 -0.28
C ALA A 121 2.34 -8.48 -1.23
N ARG A 122 2.99 -7.52 -1.92
CA ARG A 122 2.37 -6.55 -2.85
C ARG A 122 1.11 -5.90 -2.27
N ARG A 123 1.16 -5.49 -1.00
CA ARG A 123 0.07 -4.78 -0.30
C ARG A 123 0.40 -3.31 -0.11
N HIS A 124 1.68 -2.98 0.00
CA HIS A 124 2.19 -1.62 0.17
C HIS A 124 2.86 -1.12 -1.13
N PRO A 125 2.93 0.20 -1.35
CA PRO A 125 3.43 0.79 -2.59
C PRO A 125 4.89 0.40 -2.83
N PRO A 126 5.29 0.10 -4.08
CA PRO A 126 6.69 -0.07 -4.41
C PRO A 126 7.44 1.26 -4.24
N ILE A 127 8.76 1.17 -4.10
CA ILE A 127 9.67 2.30 -4.14
C ILE A 127 10.47 2.22 -5.43
N TRP A 128 10.44 3.27 -6.23
CA TRP A 128 11.36 3.47 -7.35
C TRP A 128 12.44 4.48 -6.96
N PHE A 129 13.70 4.16 -7.23
CA PHE A 129 14.83 5.06 -7.01
C PHE A 129 15.14 5.83 -8.29
N GLN A 130 14.92 7.15 -8.24
CA GLN A 130 15.23 8.06 -9.32
C GLN A 130 16.58 8.74 -9.07
N ASP A 131 17.46 8.77 -10.07
CA ASP A 131 18.73 9.50 -9.96
C ASP A 131 18.46 11.02 -9.90
N LEU A 132 18.81 11.63 -8.77
CA LEU A 132 18.71 13.07 -8.56
C LEU A 132 19.71 13.86 -9.44
N GLY A 133 20.74 13.19 -9.96
CA GLY A 133 21.65 13.71 -10.96
C GLY A 133 22.36 15.00 -10.54
N THR A 134 22.29 16.03 -11.39
CA THR A 134 23.06 17.28 -11.23
C THR A 134 22.37 18.38 -10.41
N GLU A 135 21.16 18.15 -9.90
CA GLU A 135 20.43 19.14 -9.10
C GLU A 135 21.11 19.45 -7.76
N GLY A 136 22.04 18.59 -7.33
CA GLY A 136 22.81 18.74 -6.10
C GLY A 136 22.06 18.23 -4.87
N PRO A 137 22.75 18.13 -3.72
CA PRO A 137 22.14 17.57 -2.51
C PRO A 137 21.02 18.46 -1.98
N ARG A 138 19.99 17.82 -1.44
CA ARG A 138 18.90 18.43 -0.69
C ARG A 138 19.14 18.13 0.80
N PRO A 139 19.93 18.92 1.55
CA PRO A 139 20.46 18.49 2.87
C PRO A 139 19.48 18.61 4.03
N LEU A 140 18.38 19.33 3.88
CA LEU A 140 17.39 19.49 4.95
C LEU A 140 16.52 18.25 5.06
N ARG A 141 16.00 18.01 6.27
CA ARG A 141 15.05 16.94 6.57
C ARG A 141 13.88 16.97 5.58
N ASN A 142 13.49 15.80 5.07
CA ASN A 142 12.40 15.69 4.11
C ASN A 142 11.06 16.04 4.78
N ARG A 143 10.08 16.53 4.02
CA ARG A 143 8.71 16.69 4.53
C ARG A 143 7.84 15.46 4.32
N LEU A 144 8.35 14.45 3.62
CA LEU A 144 7.73 13.13 3.54
C LEU A 144 8.58 12.11 4.30
N HIS A 145 7.92 11.27 5.09
CA HIS A 145 8.51 10.13 5.79
C HIS A 145 7.54 8.95 5.77
N LEU A 146 8.03 7.77 6.14
CA LEU A 146 7.21 6.58 6.26
C LEU A 146 7.08 6.17 7.71
N ASP A 147 5.96 5.55 8.06
CA ASP A 147 5.87 4.74 9.28
C ASP A 147 5.86 3.28 8.87
N ALA A 148 6.74 2.49 9.46
CA ALA A 148 6.81 1.05 9.29
C ALA A 148 6.38 0.37 10.59
N VAL A 149 5.12 -0.09 10.62
CA VAL A 149 4.52 -0.73 11.79
C VAL A 149 4.56 -2.24 11.64
N THR A 150 5.26 -2.89 12.56
CA THR A 150 5.45 -4.34 12.62
C THR A 150 5.35 -4.81 14.08
N PRO A 151 5.14 -6.12 14.32
CA PRO A 151 5.21 -6.67 15.67
C PRO A 151 6.55 -6.32 16.32
N ARG A 152 6.51 -5.94 17.60
CA ARG A 152 7.68 -5.47 18.36
C ARG A 152 8.97 -6.30 18.17
N PRO A 153 8.96 -7.65 18.22
CA PRO A 153 10.19 -8.42 17.99
C PRO A 153 10.81 -8.20 16.59
N VAL A 154 9.98 -7.92 15.58
CA VAL A 154 10.43 -7.58 14.23
C VAL A 154 11.00 -6.16 14.22
N ALA A 155 10.29 -5.17 14.77
CA ALA A 155 10.74 -3.79 14.85
C ALA A 155 12.08 -3.65 15.62
N GLU A 156 12.22 -4.33 16.75
CA GLU A 156 13.46 -4.37 17.55
C GLU A 156 14.63 -4.98 16.77
N ALA A 157 14.40 -6.07 16.05
CA ALA A 157 15.43 -6.72 15.24
C ALA A 157 15.86 -5.86 14.05
N VAL A 158 14.91 -5.18 13.40
CA VAL A 158 15.17 -4.23 12.31
C VAL A 158 15.97 -3.04 12.84
N LEU A 159 15.55 -2.44 13.95
CA LEU A 159 16.24 -1.33 14.60
C LEU A 159 17.68 -1.69 14.94
N ALA A 160 17.90 -2.84 15.58
CA ALA A 160 19.24 -3.32 15.90
C ALA A 160 20.11 -3.51 14.63
N THR A 161 19.51 -4.03 13.55
CA THR A 161 20.21 -4.24 12.27
C THR A 161 20.65 -2.93 11.64
N VAL A 162 19.76 -1.94 11.53
CA VAL A 162 20.10 -0.65 10.90
C VAL A 162 21.04 0.17 11.77
N GLN A 163 20.90 0.10 13.10
CA GLN A 163 21.84 0.72 14.03
C GLN A 163 23.24 0.12 13.90
N ALA A 164 23.37 -1.20 13.76
CA ALA A 164 24.65 -1.86 13.52
C ALA A 164 25.30 -1.47 12.18
N ARG A 165 24.49 -1.03 11.20
CA ARG A 165 24.95 -0.49 9.92
C ARG A 165 25.23 1.01 9.94
N GLY A 166 25.10 1.66 11.10
CA GLY A 166 25.43 3.08 11.28
C GLY A 166 24.31 4.05 10.95
N ALA A 167 23.05 3.59 10.82
CA ALA A 167 21.91 4.49 10.66
C ALA A 167 21.79 5.46 11.86
N ARG A 168 21.38 6.69 11.59
CA ARG A 168 21.03 7.64 12.65
C ARG A 168 19.73 7.17 13.30
N VAL A 169 19.70 7.09 14.63
CA VAL A 169 18.52 6.68 15.41
C VAL A 169 18.15 7.78 16.39
N VAL A 170 16.88 8.18 16.39
CA VAL A 170 16.29 9.10 17.36
C VAL A 170 15.15 8.38 18.08
N PRO A 171 15.31 8.01 19.36
CA PRO A 171 14.27 7.30 20.10
C PRO A 171 13.20 8.27 20.61
N HIS A 172 11.93 7.85 20.51
CA HIS A 172 10.75 8.59 20.98
C HIS A 172 9.90 7.78 21.98
N GLY A 173 10.48 6.71 22.54
CA GLY A 173 9.79 5.76 23.41
C GLY A 173 9.11 4.70 22.57
N PHE A 174 7.81 4.86 22.34
CA PHE A 174 6.97 3.92 21.60
C PHE A 174 7.44 3.63 20.16
N TYR A 175 8.21 4.54 19.58
CA TYR A 175 8.80 4.40 18.25
C TYR A 175 10.21 5.01 18.21
N ALA A 176 10.94 4.73 17.14
CA ALA A 176 12.21 5.39 16.85
C ALA A 176 12.27 5.83 15.39
N THR A 177 12.67 7.08 15.18
CA THR A 177 12.95 7.60 13.84
C THR A 177 14.35 7.19 13.44
N VAL A 178 14.46 6.50 12.30
CA VAL A 178 15.74 6.13 11.70
C VAL A 178 15.89 6.75 10.33
N ALA A 179 17.13 7.04 9.92
CA ALA A 179 17.39 7.68 8.63
C ALA A 179 18.41 6.92 7.78
N ASP A 180 18.21 6.96 6.46
CA ASP A 180 19.16 6.48 5.47
C ASP A 180 20.40 7.40 5.36
N ALA A 181 21.33 7.06 4.46
CA ALA A 181 22.56 7.82 4.24
C ALA A 181 22.34 9.24 3.70
N GLU A 182 21.17 9.52 3.11
CA GLU A 182 20.79 10.82 2.57
C GLU A 182 19.81 11.60 3.48
N GLY A 183 19.48 11.03 4.65
CA GLY A 183 18.64 11.66 5.65
C GLY A 183 17.14 11.56 5.38
N ASN A 184 16.68 10.63 4.54
CA ASN A 184 15.27 10.25 4.47
C ASN A 184 14.90 9.41 5.69
N GLU A 185 13.74 9.69 6.27
CA GLU A 185 13.36 9.16 7.58
C GLU A 185 12.22 8.14 7.48
N VAL A 186 12.27 7.14 8.35
CA VAL A 186 11.19 6.20 8.63
C VAL A 186 11.07 6.00 10.13
N ASP A 187 9.84 6.00 10.62
CA ASP A 187 9.54 5.66 12.00
C ASP A 187 9.31 4.16 12.12
N LEU A 188 10.05 3.50 13.01
CA LEU A 188 9.87 2.08 13.33
C LEU A 188 8.95 1.95 14.54
N LEU A 189 7.80 1.32 14.32
CA LEU A 189 6.79 1.02 15.34
C LEU A 189 6.52 -0.48 15.37
N GLU A 190 6.21 -1.11 16.50
CA GLU A 190 6.14 -0.58 17.86
C GLU A 190 7.39 -1.02 18.66
N LEU A 191 7.91 -0.18 19.57
CA LEU A 191 9.11 -0.47 20.35
C LEU A 191 8.88 -0.59 21.87
N GLU A 192 7.73 -0.15 22.38
CA GLU A 192 7.35 -0.31 23.79
C GLU A 192 5.99 -1.00 23.91
N ASP A 193 5.80 -1.76 24.99
CA ASP A 193 4.52 -2.41 25.25
C ASP A 193 3.46 -1.35 25.62
N TRP A 194 2.27 -1.44 25.01
CA TRP A 194 1.11 -0.71 25.50
C TRP A 194 0.71 -1.24 26.89
N PRO A 195 0.32 -0.37 27.82
CA PRO A 195 -0.18 -0.79 29.14
C PRO A 195 -1.33 -1.78 29.07
N GLU A 196 -2.14 -1.69 28.00
CA GLU A 196 -3.19 -2.63 27.64
C GLU A 196 -2.82 -3.22 26.29
N GLN A 197 -2.57 -4.54 26.22
CA GLN A 197 -2.43 -5.26 24.95
C GLN A 197 -3.75 -5.98 24.64
N PRO A 198 -4.70 -5.31 23.97
CA PRO A 198 -5.95 -5.95 23.60
C PRO A 198 -5.68 -7.17 22.70
N TRP A 199 -6.56 -8.16 22.78
CA TRP A 199 -6.56 -9.36 21.91
C TRP A 199 -5.38 -10.33 22.11
N GLN A 200 -4.74 -10.32 23.28
CA GLN A 200 -3.81 -11.39 23.70
C GLN A 200 -4.52 -12.55 24.41
N ALA A 201 -5.86 -12.58 24.40
CA ALA A 201 -6.64 -13.64 25.00
C ALA A 201 -6.62 -14.92 24.13
N PRO A 202 -6.84 -16.11 24.72
CA PRO A 202 -7.01 -17.33 23.95
C PRO A 202 -8.13 -17.18 22.91
N GLY A 203 -7.81 -17.39 21.63
CA GLY A 203 -8.72 -17.22 20.50
C GLY A 203 -8.32 -16.11 19.53
N THR A 204 -7.45 -15.17 19.91
CA THR A 204 -6.99 -14.07 19.03
C THR A 204 -5.46 -13.97 18.91
N GLU A 205 -4.72 -15.01 19.33
CA GLU A 205 -3.26 -15.05 19.36
C GLU A 205 -2.60 -14.90 17.97
N ASP A 206 -3.34 -15.17 16.90
CA ASP A 206 -2.87 -15.08 15.52
C ASP A 206 -2.84 -13.62 15.02
N TRP A 207 -3.50 -12.70 15.74
CA TRP A 207 -3.70 -11.31 15.31
C TRP A 207 -2.65 -10.36 15.90
N ARG A 208 -2.23 -9.37 15.10
CA ARG A 208 -1.32 -8.29 15.50
C ARG A 208 -1.98 -6.95 15.21
N LEU A 209 -1.95 -6.06 16.19
CA LEU A 209 -2.56 -4.74 16.14
C LEU A 209 -1.51 -3.74 15.66
N VAL A 210 -1.29 -3.69 14.35
CA VAL A 210 -0.31 -2.81 13.68
C VAL A 210 -1.09 -1.69 12.96
N PHE A 211 -1.75 -0.83 13.75
CA PHE A 211 -2.83 0.09 13.35
C PHE A 211 -4.11 -0.60 12.84
N ALA A 212 -4.01 -1.57 11.93
CA ALA A 212 -5.08 -2.53 11.70
C ALA A 212 -4.85 -3.81 12.53
N ALA A 213 -5.91 -4.55 12.83
CA ALA A 213 -5.74 -5.91 13.33
C ALA A 213 -5.50 -6.84 12.14
N LEU A 214 -4.35 -7.49 12.07
CA LEU A 214 -3.90 -8.37 10.97
C LEU A 214 -3.59 -9.78 11.46
N ALA A 215 -4.02 -10.79 10.70
CA ALA A 215 -3.53 -12.16 10.79
C ALA A 215 -3.06 -12.65 9.41
N CYS A 216 -1.91 -13.31 9.36
CA CYS A 216 -1.23 -13.71 8.12
C CYS A 216 -1.09 -15.23 8.10
N TYR A 217 -1.75 -15.92 7.17
CA TYR A 217 -1.76 -17.36 7.07
C TYR A 217 -1.03 -17.81 5.80
N PRO A 218 0.20 -18.34 5.92
CA PRO A 218 0.87 -19.01 4.81
C PRO A 218 0.02 -20.18 4.30
N THR A 219 -0.05 -20.31 2.98
CA THR A 219 -0.80 -21.37 2.29
C THR A 219 0.09 -22.08 1.29
N THR A 220 -0.13 -23.36 1.06
CA THR A 220 0.64 -24.16 0.10
C THR A 220 -0.18 -24.60 -1.12
N ALA A 221 -1.50 -24.50 -1.04
CA ALA A 221 -2.41 -24.84 -2.13
C ALA A 221 -3.54 -23.81 -2.27
N ALA A 222 -4.02 -23.58 -3.50
CA ALA A 222 -5.12 -22.66 -3.75
C ALA A 222 -6.41 -23.03 -3.01
N GLY A 223 -6.65 -24.33 -2.78
CA GLY A 223 -7.80 -24.80 -2.00
C GLY A 223 -7.77 -24.36 -0.53
N GLU A 224 -6.59 -24.26 0.08
CA GLU A 224 -6.43 -23.74 1.45
C GLU A 224 -6.77 -22.25 1.50
N ALA A 225 -6.24 -21.49 0.55
CA ALA A 225 -6.53 -20.06 0.42
C ALA A 225 -8.03 -19.82 0.16
N ALA A 226 -8.64 -20.55 -0.77
CA ALA A 226 -10.05 -20.44 -1.09
C ALA A 226 -10.95 -20.78 0.11
N GLY A 227 -10.58 -21.81 0.88
CA GLY A 227 -11.27 -22.18 2.12
C GLY A 227 -11.26 -21.06 3.15
N LEU A 228 -10.08 -20.47 3.42
CA LEU A 228 -9.95 -19.38 4.38
C LEU A 228 -10.68 -18.11 3.91
N VAL A 229 -10.53 -17.72 2.63
CA VAL A 229 -11.22 -16.55 2.06
C VAL A 229 -12.74 -16.71 2.18
N THR A 230 -13.27 -17.89 1.86
CA THR A 230 -14.70 -18.19 1.97
C THR A 230 -15.19 -18.10 3.42
N ALA A 231 -14.45 -18.69 4.35
CA ALA A 231 -14.80 -18.67 5.76
C ALA A 231 -14.76 -17.24 6.33
N ALA A 232 -13.68 -16.49 6.09
CA ALA A 232 -13.53 -15.12 6.57
C ALA A 232 -14.62 -14.21 6.00
N ALA A 233 -14.94 -14.34 4.72
CA ALA A 233 -16.00 -13.58 4.07
C ALA A 233 -17.38 -13.84 4.67
N ALA A 234 -17.75 -15.11 4.86
CA ALA A 234 -19.02 -15.46 5.49
C ALA A 234 -19.12 -14.93 6.93
N LEU A 235 -18.04 -15.03 7.71
CA LEU A 235 -17.98 -14.53 9.08
C LEU A 235 -18.10 -13.00 9.15
N ALA A 236 -17.48 -12.29 8.22
CA ALA A 236 -17.56 -10.83 8.09
C ALA A 236 -19.00 -10.38 7.80
N ASP A 237 -19.64 -11.02 6.82
CA ASP A 237 -21.03 -10.72 6.45
C ASP A 237 -22.01 -11.04 7.60
N ASP A 238 -21.85 -12.20 8.25
CA ASP A 238 -22.63 -12.59 9.45
C ASP A 238 -22.52 -11.56 10.59
N ALA A 239 -21.33 -11.00 10.79
CA ALA A 239 -21.07 -10.02 11.84
C ALA A 239 -21.50 -8.60 11.43
N GLY A 240 -21.75 -8.35 10.14
CA GLY A 240 -21.95 -7.00 9.59
C GLY A 240 -20.74 -6.11 9.81
N LEU A 241 -19.53 -6.67 9.68
CA LEU A 241 -18.25 -5.98 9.90
C LEU A 241 -17.32 -6.21 8.71
N PRO A 242 -16.83 -5.16 8.04
CA PRO A 242 -15.95 -5.33 6.90
C PRO A 242 -14.57 -5.87 7.30
N LEU A 243 -14.06 -6.82 6.49
CA LEU A 243 -12.69 -7.31 6.51
C LEU A 243 -12.02 -7.06 5.17
N ASN A 244 -10.73 -6.74 5.22
CA ASN A 244 -9.84 -6.71 4.07
C ASN A 244 -9.16 -8.08 3.98
N VAL A 245 -9.44 -8.86 2.94
CA VAL A 245 -8.81 -10.16 2.71
C VAL A 245 -7.93 -10.08 1.47
N ASP A 246 -6.62 -10.14 1.67
CA ASP A 246 -5.63 -10.06 0.60
C ASP A 246 -5.03 -11.45 0.36
N VAL A 247 -5.08 -11.91 -0.88
CA VAL A 247 -4.59 -13.23 -1.29
C VAL A 247 -3.45 -13.04 -2.28
N ARG A 248 -2.32 -13.65 -1.97
CA ARG A 248 -1.13 -13.73 -2.80
C ARG A 248 -0.73 -15.19 -2.95
N PRO A 249 0.06 -15.55 -3.97
CA PRO A 249 0.68 -16.86 -4.04
C PRO A 249 1.41 -17.17 -2.72
N GLY A 250 0.93 -18.18 -2.00
CA GLY A 250 1.55 -18.62 -0.75
C GLY A 250 1.06 -17.93 0.53
N LEU A 251 0.16 -16.94 0.48
CA LEU A 251 -0.24 -16.16 1.66
C LEU A 251 -1.66 -15.60 1.57
N VAL A 252 -2.44 -15.78 2.64
CA VAL A 252 -3.69 -15.05 2.88
C VAL A 252 -3.51 -14.14 4.08
N THR A 253 -3.74 -12.83 3.89
CA THR A 253 -3.80 -11.86 4.98
C THR A 253 -5.25 -11.47 5.22
N VAL A 254 -5.70 -11.54 6.47
CA VAL A 254 -7.01 -11.05 6.90
C VAL A 254 -6.78 -9.86 7.82
N ALA A 255 -7.44 -8.74 7.53
CA ALA A 255 -7.26 -7.50 8.27
C ALA A 255 -8.58 -6.77 8.51
N THR A 256 -8.62 -5.96 9.56
CA THR A 256 -9.60 -4.86 9.65
C THR A 256 -9.15 -3.68 8.77
N ALA A 257 -10.00 -2.67 8.61
CA ALA A 257 -9.50 -1.35 8.18
C ALA A 257 -8.62 -0.74 9.28
N LYS A 258 -7.84 0.30 8.91
CA LYS A 258 -6.99 1.05 9.85
C LYS A 258 -7.83 1.50 11.05
N ASP A 259 -7.37 1.16 12.25
CA ASP A 259 -7.94 1.50 13.56
C ASP A 259 -9.43 1.11 13.76
N ALA A 260 -10.02 0.33 12.85
CA ALA A 260 -11.42 -0.07 12.95
C ALA A 260 -11.66 -0.98 14.16
N TRP A 261 -10.67 -1.77 14.55
CA TRP A 261 -10.71 -2.61 15.74
C TRP A 261 -10.77 -1.80 17.04
N GLU A 262 -10.19 -0.60 17.07
CA GLU A 262 -10.22 0.30 18.23
C GLU A 262 -11.61 0.93 18.42
N THR A 263 -12.28 1.19 17.31
CA THR A 263 -13.56 1.92 17.30
C THR A 263 -14.78 1.00 17.41
N ASP A 264 -14.64 -0.29 17.06
CA ASP A 264 -15.70 -1.29 17.20
C ASP A 264 -15.20 -2.58 17.86
N GLY A 265 -15.46 -2.72 19.16
CA GLY A 265 -15.06 -3.88 19.95
C GLY A 265 -15.64 -5.23 19.48
N ARG A 266 -16.62 -5.24 18.56
CA ARG A 266 -17.13 -6.49 17.98
C ARG A 266 -16.09 -7.20 17.11
N TYR A 267 -15.06 -6.48 16.65
CA TYR A 267 -13.99 -7.06 15.85
C TYR A 267 -13.20 -8.15 16.58
N GLU A 268 -13.07 -8.09 17.91
CA GLU A 268 -12.36 -9.13 18.68
C GLU A 268 -13.04 -10.50 18.53
N ALA A 269 -14.38 -10.52 18.66
CA ALA A 269 -15.17 -11.73 18.50
C ALA A 269 -15.14 -12.26 17.05
N LEU A 270 -15.12 -11.36 16.06
CA LEU A 270 -14.97 -11.74 14.65
C LEU A 270 -13.58 -12.34 14.39
N ALA A 271 -12.52 -11.69 14.88
CA ALA A 271 -11.14 -12.14 14.79
C ALA A 271 -10.97 -13.56 15.37
N ALA A 272 -11.60 -13.81 16.53
CA ALA A 272 -11.57 -15.13 17.16
C ALA A 272 -12.28 -16.22 16.33
N ARG A 273 -13.43 -15.89 15.71
CA ARG A 273 -14.14 -16.82 14.81
C ARG A 273 -13.33 -17.12 13.56
N VAL A 274 -12.68 -16.12 12.97
CA VAL A 274 -11.83 -16.27 11.78
C VAL A 274 -10.62 -17.15 12.12
N GLN A 275 -9.95 -16.89 13.23
CA GLN A 275 -8.84 -17.70 13.71
C GLN A 275 -9.26 -19.17 13.92
N LEU A 276 -10.40 -19.39 14.57
CA LEU A 276 -10.95 -20.74 14.74
C LEU A 276 -11.20 -21.44 13.41
N ALA A 277 -11.74 -20.73 12.41
CA ALA A 277 -11.97 -21.27 11.08
C ALA A 277 -10.65 -21.60 10.36
N ALA A 278 -9.66 -20.72 10.41
CA ALA A 278 -8.33 -20.94 9.84
C ALA A 278 -7.66 -22.18 10.44
N ARG A 279 -7.68 -22.32 11.77
CA ARG A 279 -7.15 -23.51 12.46
C ARG A 279 -7.94 -24.78 12.14
N GLY A 280 -9.25 -24.67 11.92
CA GLY A 280 -10.09 -25.78 11.44
C GLY A 280 -9.71 -26.28 10.04
N LEU A 281 -9.10 -25.42 9.22
CA LEU A 281 -8.51 -25.75 7.93
C LEU A 281 -7.06 -26.25 8.05
N GLY A 282 -6.50 -26.32 9.26
CA GLY A 282 -5.11 -26.70 9.51
C GLY A 282 -4.09 -25.58 9.27
N LEU A 283 -4.54 -24.35 9.05
CA LEU A 283 -3.66 -23.20 8.85
C LEU A 283 -3.09 -22.71 10.18
N VAL A 284 -1.84 -22.26 10.12
CA VAL A 284 -1.11 -21.66 11.25
C VAL A 284 -0.71 -20.26 10.82
N SER A 285 -1.08 -19.25 11.61
CA SER A 285 -0.66 -17.88 11.36
C SER A 285 0.85 -17.74 11.54
N ASP A 286 1.48 -16.89 10.73
CA ASP A 286 2.79 -16.33 10.99
C ASP A 286 2.65 -14.85 11.36
N PRO A 287 2.63 -14.52 12.66
CA PRO A 287 2.42 -13.15 13.09
C PRO A 287 3.58 -12.22 12.74
N ALA A 288 4.78 -12.73 12.44
CA ALA A 288 5.93 -11.90 12.08
C ALA A 288 5.74 -11.23 10.70
N LEU A 289 4.83 -11.74 9.88
CA LEU A 289 4.48 -11.16 8.58
C LEU A 289 3.53 -9.95 8.68
N ALA A 290 2.95 -9.66 9.85
CA ALA A 290 2.06 -8.52 10.00
C ALA A 290 2.85 -7.22 9.77
N ARG A 291 2.36 -6.41 8.82
CA ARG A 291 2.99 -5.14 8.46
C ARG A 291 1.96 -4.14 8.00
N PHE A 292 2.12 -2.91 8.46
CA PHE A 292 1.39 -1.74 7.99
C PHE A 292 2.39 -0.62 7.67
N VAL A 293 2.21 0.04 6.52
CA VAL A 293 3.02 1.18 6.10
C VAL A 293 2.08 2.36 5.82
N GLN A 294 2.44 3.53 6.33
CA GLN A 294 1.77 4.80 5.99
C GLN A 294 2.79 5.88 5.59
N VAL A 295 2.31 6.87 4.84
CA VAL A 295 3.10 8.01 4.36
C VAL A 295 2.71 9.25 5.16
N GLY A 296 3.66 9.84 5.86
CA GLY A 296 3.49 11.11 6.56
C GLY A 296 3.92 12.28 5.68
N ILE A 297 3.09 13.32 5.61
CA ILE A 297 3.39 14.56 4.87
C ILE A 297 3.30 15.75 5.84
N ASP A 298 4.44 16.41 6.05
CA ASP A 298 4.55 17.55 6.93
C ASP A 298 4.03 18.83 6.25
N ALA A 299 3.11 19.55 6.92
CA ALA A 299 2.49 20.78 6.43
C ALA A 299 2.26 21.79 7.58
N VAL A 300 2.40 23.09 7.29
CA VAL A 300 2.06 24.18 8.22
C VAL A 300 0.55 24.43 8.23
N ASP A 301 -0.08 24.42 7.06
CA ASP A 301 -1.53 24.49 6.87
C ASP A 301 -2.06 23.09 6.52
N VAL A 302 -2.12 22.24 7.55
CA VAL A 302 -2.63 20.87 7.46
C VAL A 302 -4.01 20.80 6.79
N PRO A 303 -5.01 21.66 7.12
CA PRO A 303 -6.29 21.65 6.41
C PRO A 303 -6.18 21.88 4.90
N ALA A 304 -5.37 22.84 4.45
CA ALA A 304 -5.19 23.12 3.02
C ALA A 304 -4.46 21.97 2.30
N ALA A 305 -3.35 21.48 2.88
CA ALA A 305 -2.62 20.34 2.34
C ALA A 305 -3.53 19.10 2.26
N ARG A 306 -4.27 18.78 3.33
CA ARG A 306 -5.20 17.64 3.37
C ARG A 306 -6.30 17.74 2.32
N ALA A 307 -6.80 18.95 2.04
CA ALA A 307 -7.79 19.15 0.98
C ALA A 307 -7.22 18.81 -0.41
N PHE A 308 -5.99 19.24 -0.70
CA PHE A 308 -5.26 18.91 -1.92
C PHE A 308 -5.00 17.41 -2.03
N TRP A 309 -4.35 16.80 -1.03
CA TRP A 309 -3.96 15.39 -1.06
C TRP A 309 -5.17 14.46 -1.15
N ARG A 310 -6.30 14.81 -0.51
CA ARG A 310 -7.57 14.10 -0.68
C ARG A 310 -8.02 14.10 -2.14
N ALA A 311 -7.95 15.26 -2.80
CA ALA A 311 -8.35 15.41 -4.19
C ALA A 311 -7.39 14.66 -5.13
N ALA A 312 -6.07 14.82 -4.95
CA ALA A 312 -5.05 14.19 -5.78
C ALA A 312 -5.02 12.65 -5.66
N LEU A 313 -5.26 12.11 -4.46
CA LEU A 313 -5.31 10.66 -4.21
C LEU A 313 -6.71 10.06 -4.41
N GLY A 314 -7.76 10.88 -4.45
CA GLY A 314 -9.15 10.40 -4.49
C GLY A 314 -9.53 9.61 -3.24
N TYR A 315 -8.93 9.99 -2.11
CA TYR A 315 -9.09 9.33 -0.81
C TYR A 315 -10.23 9.96 -0.01
N GLU A 316 -10.61 9.28 1.07
CA GLU A 316 -11.55 9.76 2.08
C GLU A 316 -10.81 10.21 3.32
N GLN A 317 -11.36 11.21 4.01
CA GLN A 317 -10.80 11.65 5.29
C GLN A 317 -11.24 10.70 6.39
N ASP A 318 -10.33 10.39 7.31
CA ASP A 318 -10.71 9.71 8.54
C ASP A 318 -11.76 10.55 9.31
N PRO A 319 -12.87 9.93 9.77
CA PRO A 319 -13.95 10.66 10.42
C PRO A 319 -13.62 11.05 11.88
N ARG A 320 -12.56 10.51 12.49
CA ARG A 320 -12.22 10.75 13.88
C ARG A 320 -11.66 12.16 14.06
N THR A 321 -12.08 12.82 15.13
CA THR A 321 -11.63 14.18 15.43
C THR A 321 -10.15 14.19 15.78
N GLY A 322 -9.39 15.09 15.15
CA GLY A 322 -7.94 15.23 15.37
C GLY A 322 -7.08 14.27 14.55
N VAL A 323 -7.68 13.28 13.86
CA VAL A 323 -6.98 12.41 12.92
C VAL A 323 -6.90 13.09 11.56
N THR A 324 -5.70 13.11 10.99
CA THR A 324 -5.40 13.79 9.72
C THR A 324 -5.33 12.84 8.53
N ASP A 325 -5.50 11.55 8.77
CA ASP A 325 -5.38 10.49 7.80
C ASP A 325 -6.36 10.65 6.62
N LEU A 326 -5.84 10.25 5.46
CA LEU A 326 -6.51 10.05 4.20
C LEU A 326 -6.39 8.57 3.86
N VAL A 327 -7.53 7.92 3.65
CA VAL A 327 -7.60 6.49 3.42
C VAL A 327 -8.24 6.22 2.07
N ASP A 328 -7.70 5.25 1.33
CA ASP A 328 -8.33 4.77 0.11
C ASP A 328 -9.76 4.26 0.44
N PRO A 329 -10.82 4.77 -0.24
CA PRO A 329 -12.19 4.32 -0.02
C PRO A 329 -12.38 2.80 -0.20
N ARG A 330 -11.50 2.13 -0.94
CA ARG A 330 -11.51 0.67 -1.15
C ARG A 330 -10.53 -0.07 -0.26
N GLN A 331 -9.72 0.64 0.54
CA GLN A 331 -8.68 0.06 1.39
C GLN A 331 -7.70 -0.81 0.59
N LEU A 332 -7.31 -0.37 -0.61
CA LEU A 332 -6.42 -1.10 -1.52
C LEU A 332 -5.01 -0.50 -1.57
N ASN A 333 -4.87 0.75 -1.17
CA ASN A 333 -3.63 1.51 -1.19
C ASN A 333 -3.28 2.06 0.20
N THR A 334 -2.03 2.46 0.36
CA THR A 334 -1.46 2.96 1.63
C THR A 334 -2.15 4.23 2.12
N THR A 335 -2.30 4.33 3.44
CA THR A 335 -2.81 5.51 4.15
C THR A 335 -1.79 6.65 4.09
N VAL A 336 -2.29 7.87 3.92
CA VAL A 336 -1.48 9.10 3.96
C VAL A 336 -1.96 9.96 5.13
N PHE A 337 -1.07 10.44 5.99
CA PHE A 337 -1.43 11.35 7.08
C PHE A 337 -0.70 12.68 6.94
N LEU A 338 -1.30 13.74 7.48
CA LEU A 338 -0.72 15.08 7.46
C LEU A 338 -0.24 15.43 8.86
N GLN A 339 1.01 15.85 8.98
CA GLN A 339 1.65 16.15 10.25
C GLN A 339 1.99 17.64 10.35
N ASP A 340 1.83 18.22 11.54
CA ASP A 340 2.12 19.63 11.77
C ASP A 340 3.61 19.93 11.59
N LEU A 341 3.89 20.94 10.77
CA LEU A 341 5.20 21.54 10.58
C LEU A 341 5.27 22.91 11.26
N ASP A 342 6.33 23.18 12.02
CA ASP A 342 6.57 24.50 12.56
C ASP A 342 6.76 25.53 11.42
N VAL A 343 5.95 26.58 11.45
CA VAL A 343 5.95 27.67 10.45
C VAL A 343 7.32 28.34 10.28
N SER A 344 8.16 28.29 11.32
CA SER A 344 9.52 28.85 11.32
C SER A 344 10.53 28.03 10.52
N GLU A 345 10.21 26.79 10.10
CA GLU A 345 11.05 25.95 9.25
C GLU A 345 11.04 26.40 7.77
N THR A 346 11.24 27.70 7.52
CA THR A 346 11.12 28.32 6.19
C THR A 346 12.10 27.76 5.17
N ALA A 347 13.32 27.42 5.59
CA ALA A 347 14.32 26.82 4.71
C ALA A 347 13.92 25.41 4.26
N ARG A 348 13.35 24.61 5.18
CA ARG A 348 12.88 23.25 4.88
C ARG A 348 11.71 23.27 3.91
N ARG A 349 10.77 24.20 4.11
CA ARG A 349 9.61 24.42 3.22
C ARG A 349 9.98 24.88 1.82
N ALA A 350 11.09 25.62 1.68
CA ALA A 350 11.58 26.07 0.37
C ALA A 350 12.37 24.98 -0.39
N GLN A 351 12.79 23.91 0.29
CA GLN A 351 13.49 22.80 -0.34
C GLN A 351 12.48 21.83 -0.95
N ARG A 352 12.74 21.37 -2.18
CA ARG A 352 12.03 20.24 -2.78
C ARG A 352 12.23 18.97 -1.95
N ASN A 353 11.22 18.11 -1.91
CA ASN A 353 11.31 16.84 -1.18
C ASN A 353 12.16 15.83 -1.95
N ARG A 354 12.74 14.85 -1.26
CA ARG A 354 13.42 13.69 -1.90
C ARG A 354 12.50 12.50 -2.10
N ILE A 355 11.33 12.51 -1.47
CA ILE A 355 10.29 11.49 -1.66
C ILE A 355 9.07 12.20 -2.23
N HIS A 356 8.48 11.64 -3.26
CA HIS A 356 7.19 12.05 -3.82
C HIS A 356 6.33 10.82 -4.14
N VAL A 357 5.05 11.08 -4.37
CA VAL A 357 4.04 10.05 -4.61
C VAL A 357 3.67 10.04 -6.08
N ASP A 358 3.66 8.86 -6.70
CA ASP A 358 3.17 8.65 -8.06
C ASP A 358 1.79 7.97 -7.98
N VAL A 359 0.80 8.55 -8.65
CA VAL A 359 -0.57 8.02 -8.73
C VAL A 359 -0.86 7.62 -10.17
N PHE A 360 -0.91 6.31 -10.42
CA PHE A 360 -1.25 5.75 -11.71
C PHE A 360 -2.76 5.59 -11.84
N LEU A 361 -3.32 6.18 -12.89
CA LEU A 361 -4.75 6.19 -13.16
C LEU A 361 -5.03 5.64 -14.57
N PRO A 362 -6.25 5.15 -14.82
CA PRO A 362 -6.80 5.05 -16.16
C PRO A 362 -6.66 6.39 -16.91
N ASP A 363 -6.35 6.33 -18.21
CA ASP A 363 -6.08 7.50 -19.04
C ASP A 363 -7.27 8.45 -19.13
N ASP A 364 -8.48 7.90 -19.12
CA ASP A 364 -9.74 8.63 -19.14
C ASP A 364 -10.10 9.32 -17.81
N LEU A 365 -9.45 8.94 -16.69
CA LEU A 365 -9.66 9.56 -15.37
C LEU A 365 -8.55 10.56 -14.99
N LEU A 366 -7.41 10.50 -15.68
CA LEU A 366 -6.24 11.28 -15.31
C LEU A 366 -6.51 12.80 -15.33
N HIS A 367 -7.21 13.28 -16.35
CA HIS A 367 -7.57 14.71 -16.46
C HIS A 367 -8.56 15.14 -15.38
N GLU A 368 -9.57 14.33 -15.07
CA GLU A 368 -10.52 14.63 -13.99
C GLU A 368 -9.78 14.76 -12.64
N ARG A 369 -8.81 13.86 -12.40
CA ARG A 369 -8.00 13.91 -11.18
C ARG A 369 -7.12 15.17 -11.11
N LEU A 370 -6.49 15.55 -12.22
CA LEU A 370 -5.70 16.78 -12.31
C LEU A 370 -6.55 18.01 -11.99
N GLU A 371 -7.71 18.15 -12.63
CA GLU A 371 -8.62 19.27 -12.37
C GLU A 371 -9.09 19.32 -10.92
N ALA A 372 -9.38 18.17 -10.31
CA ALA A 372 -9.74 18.09 -8.90
C ALA A 372 -8.61 18.56 -7.98
N ALA A 373 -7.36 18.16 -8.26
CA ALA A 373 -6.18 18.59 -7.51
C ALA A 373 -5.94 20.10 -7.64
N LEU A 374 -6.07 20.66 -8.84
CA LEU A 374 -5.97 22.10 -9.10
C LEU A 374 -7.08 22.89 -8.39
N ALA A 375 -8.32 22.42 -8.46
CA ALA A 375 -9.44 23.03 -7.75
C ALA A 375 -9.26 23.02 -6.23
N ALA A 376 -8.49 22.07 -5.70
CA ALA A 376 -8.12 21.98 -4.28
C ALA A 376 -6.89 22.83 -3.90
N GLY A 377 -6.44 23.73 -4.77
CA GLY A 377 -5.32 24.65 -4.52
C GLY A 377 -3.97 24.16 -5.04
N GLY A 378 -3.95 23.06 -5.80
CA GLY A 378 -2.75 22.55 -6.45
C GLY A 378 -2.22 23.45 -7.55
N THR A 379 -0.94 23.30 -7.89
CA THR A 379 -0.30 23.98 -9.02
C THR A 379 0.52 22.98 -9.83
N VAL A 380 0.34 22.95 -11.15
CA VAL A 380 1.23 22.18 -12.04
C VAL A 380 2.62 22.80 -12.01
N VAL A 381 3.61 22.03 -11.60
CA VAL A 381 5.03 22.43 -11.59
C VAL A 381 5.84 21.77 -12.71
N HIS A 382 5.32 20.67 -13.27
CA HIS A 382 5.83 20.04 -14.48
C HIS A 382 4.69 19.54 -15.35
N ASP A 383 4.73 19.87 -16.64
CA ASP A 383 3.74 19.45 -17.65
C ASP A 383 4.41 18.59 -18.72
N ALA A 384 4.14 17.29 -18.65
CA ALA A 384 4.53 16.29 -19.63
C ALA A 384 3.30 15.52 -20.14
N GLY A 385 2.16 16.22 -20.21
CA GLY A 385 0.91 15.65 -20.69
C GLY A 385 1.05 15.08 -22.11
N PRO A 386 0.30 14.00 -22.45
CA PRO A 386 -0.74 13.37 -21.65
C PRO A 386 -0.24 12.22 -20.75
N ILE A 387 1.08 12.01 -20.62
CA ILE A 387 1.65 10.85 -19.91
C ILE A 387 1.63 11.09 -18.40
N TRP A 388 2.03 12.29 -17.96
CA TRP A 388 1.99 12.67 -16.55
C TRP A 388 2.08 14.18 -16.32
N TRP A 389 1.70 14.60 -15.12
CA TRP A 389 1.90 15.93 -14.57
C TRP A 389 2.44 15.84 -13.15
N THR A 390 3.43 16.66 -12.81
CA THR A 390 3.77 16.92 -11.40
C THR A 390 2.94 18.08 -10.91
N VAL A 391 2.19 17.83 -9.84
CA VAL A 391 1.35 18.82 -9.17
C VAL A 391 1.87 19.04 -7.77
N ALA A 392 2.12 20.30 -7.42
CA ALA A 392 2.47 20.70 -6.08
C ALA A 392 1.21 21.05 -5.27
N ASP A 393 1.18 20.65 -4.00
CA ASP A 393 0.24 21.14 -3.01
C ASP A 393 0.50 22.63 -2.68
N PRO A 394 -0.38 23.31 -1.92
CA PRO A 394 -0.19 24.72 -1.55
C PRO A 394 1.12 25.05 -0.82
N GLU A 395 1.85 24.05 -0.33
CA GLU A 395 3.12 24.17 0.36
C GLU A 395 4.31 23.62 -0.43
N GLY A 396 4.11 23.21 -1.68
CA GLY A 396 5.17 22.72 -2.56
C GLY A 396 5.55 21.24 -2.36
N ASN A 397 4.74 20.43 -1.66
CA ASN A 397 4.92 18.97 -1.70
C ASN A 397 4.33 18.43 -3.01
N GLU A 398 5.00 17.47 -3.64
CA GLU A 398 4.71 17.10 -5.03
C GLU A 398 4.11 15.69 -5.14
N VAL A 399 3.20 15.55 -6.09
CA VAL A 399 2.59 14.29 -6.51
C VAL A 399 2.55 14.24 -8.03
N ASP A 400 2.87 13.08 -8.58
CA ASP A 400 2.78 12.82 -10.00
C ASP A 400 1.46 12.12 -10.31
N LEU A 401 0.65 12.74 -11.16
CA LEU A 401 -0.54 12.12 -11.70
C LEU A 401 -0.17 11.56 -13.07
N THR A 402 -0.23 10.24 -13.21
CA THR A 402 0.32 9.55 -14.39
C THR A 402 -0.64 8.48 -14.93
N THR A 403 -0.44 8.10 -16.20
CA THR A 403 -1.06 6.92 -16.82
C THR A 403 0.00 5.89 -17.19
N ALA A 404 -0.39 4.62 -17.19
CA ALA A 404 0.47 3.54 -17.67
C ALA A 404 0.66 3.56 -19.21
N ALA A 405 -0.29 4.14 -19.95
CA ALA A 405 -0.21 4.17 -21.40
C ALA A 405 0.89 5.15 -21.88
N GLY A 406 1.86 4.68 -22.67
CA GLY A 406 2.86 5.54 -23.30
C GLY A 406 4.12 5.81 -22.48
N ARG A 407 4.17 5.48 -21.17
CA ARG A 407 5.33 5.76 -20.30
C ARG A 407 6.56 4.95 -20.73
N GLU A 408 6.39 3.66 -21.01
CA GLU A 408 7.49 2.79 -21.45
C GLU A 408 7.97 3.16 -22.86
N GLU A 409 7.04 3.44 -23.79
CA GLU A 409 7.38 3.88 -25.14
C GLU A 409 8.09 5.24 -25.14
N HIS A 410 7.67 6.17 -24.29
CA HIS A 410 8.32 7.46 -24.12
C HIS A 410 9.70 7.32 -23.47
N TRP A 411 9.84 6.49 -22.43
CA TRP A 411 11.13 6.25 -21.78
C TRP A 411 12.15 5.63 -22.74
N ARG A 412 11.74 4.61 -23.52
CA ARG A 412 12.57 4.01 -24.58
C ARG A 412 12.94 4.99 -25.68
N GLN A 413 12.08 5.97 -26.00
CA GLN A 413 12.39 7.04 -26.96
C GLN A 413 13.38 8.06 -26.39
N ALA A 414 13.26 8.39 -25.10
CA ALA A 414 14.17 9.32 -24.42
C ALA A 414 15.56 8.72 -24.15
N HIS A 415 15.66 7.39 -24.04
CA HIS A 415 16.89 6.64 -23.77
C HIS A 415 17.12 5.55 -24.83
N PRO A 416 17.41 5.90 -26.10
CA PRO A 416 17.74 4.92 -27.12
C PRO A 416 19.08 4.26 -26.77
N GLY A 417 19.08 2.92 -26.69
CA GLY A 417 20.27 2.11 -26.37
C GLY A 417 21.43 2.22 -27.34
#